data_AF-A0A382W4V7-F1
#
_entry.id   AF-A0A382W4V7-F1
#
_cell.length_a   1.000
_cell.length_b   1.000
_cell.length_c   1.000
_cell.angle_alpha   90.00
_cell.angle_beta   90.00
_cell.angle_gamma   90.00
#
_symmetry.space_group_name_H-M   'P 1'
#
loop_
_entity.id
_entity.type
_entity.pdbx_description
1 polymer ?
#
loop_
_entity_poly.entity_id
_entity_poly.type
_entity_poly.pdbx_seq_one_letter_code
_entity_poly.pdbx_strand_id
1 'polypeptide(L)'
;MTSFVEGLALGASLIIAIGAQNAFVIQQGILREHVFLVASVCTLVDAILISLGAAGIGSLIATNETLRFMALWGGILFLLGY
;
A
#
# COMPACT_ATOMS: atom_id res chain seq x y z
N MET A 1 -18.78 17.34 -21.32
CA MET A 1 -17.98 17.84 -20.18
C MET A 1 -17.79 16.78 -19.11
N THR A 2 -18.76 15.90 -18.85
CA THR A 2 -18.64 14.78 -17.88
C THR A 2 -17.61 13.72 -18.30
N SER A 3 -17.61 13.28 -19.56
CA SER A 3 -16.68 12.24 -20.03
C SER A 3 -15.20 12.64 -19.99
N PHE A 4 -14.90 13.94 -20.09
CA PHE A 4 -13.53 14.45 -19.96
C PHE A 4 -13.05 14.34 -18.51
N VAL A 5 -13.91 14.68 -17.55
CA VAL A 5 -13.61 14.58 -16.11
C VAL A 5 -13.51 13.11 -15.68
N GLU A 6 -14.37 12.23 -16.19
CA GLU A 6 -14.26 10.78 -15.95
C GLU A 6 -12.97 10.19 -16.53
N GLY A 7 -12.61 10.54 -17.77
CA GLY A 7 -11.35 10.10 -18.37
C GLY A 7 -10.13 10.61 -17.61
N LEU A 8 -10.16 11.86 -17.16
CA LEU A 8 -9.12 12.45 -16.31
C LEU A 8 -9.03 11.73 -14.95
N ALA A 9 -10.17 11.47 -14.30
CA ALA A 9 -10.23 10.80 -13.01
C ALA A 9 -9.75 9.34 -13.09
N LEU A 10 -10.09 8.64 -14.17
CA LEU A 10 -9.63 7.27 -14.43
C LEU A 10 -8.13 7.22 -14.76
N GLY A 11 -7.64 8.14 -15.59
CA GLY A 11 -6.20 8.24 -15.89
C GLY A 11 -5.39 8.63 -14.65
N ALA A 12 -5.91 9.57 -13.86
CA ALA A 12 -5.32 9.96 -12.58
C ALA A 12 -5.34 8.80 -11.58
N SER A 13 -6.42 8.02 -11.46
CA SER A 13 -6.45 6.88 -10.54
C SER A 13 -5.45 5.80 -10.94
N LEU A 14 -5.27 5.51 -12.23
CA LEU A 14 -4.30 4.53 -12.73
C LEU A 14 -2.85 4.95 -12.49
N ILE A 15 -2.53 6.23 -12.70
CA ILE A 15 -1.16 6.76 -12.54
C ILE A 15 -0.84 7.04 -11.06
N ILE A 16 -1.80 7.61 -10.30
CA ILE A 16 -1.65 7.89 -8.87
C ILE A 16 -1.64 6.61 -8.05
N ALA A 17 -2.36 5.55 -8.47
CA ALA A 17 -2.31 4.25 -7.81
C ALA A 17 -0.92 3.61 -7.89
N ILE A 18 -0.14 3.90 -8.95
CA ILE A 18 1.28 3.56 -8.97
C ILE A 18 2.01 4.57 -8.09
N GLY A 19 2.21 4.21 -6.83
CA GLY A 19 2.96 5.05 -5.89
C GLY A 19 4.34 5.44 -6.46
N ALA A 20 4.81 6.65 -6.11
CA ALA A 20 6.07 7.20 -6.61
C ALA A 20 7.27 6.26 -6.43
N GLN A 21 7.26 5.44 -5.37
CA GLN A 21 8.28 4.42 -5.10
C GLN A 21 8.29 3.30 -6.14
N ASN A 22 7.12 2.76 -6.50
CA ASN A 22 6.98 1.70 -7.51
C ASN A 22 7.27 2.24 -8.92
N ALA A 23 6.85 3.46 -9.24
CA ALA A 23 7.17 4.12 -10.51
C ALA A 23 8.69 4.35 -10.66
N PHE A 24 9.36 4.76 -9.59
CA PHE A 24 10.82 4.94 -9.59
C PHE A 24 11.57 3.62 -9.78
N VAL A 25 11.17 2.54 -9.08
CA VAL A 25 11.74 1.20 -9.27
C VAL A 25 11.59 0.73 -10.71
N ILE A 26 10.40 0.93 -11.32
CA ILE A 26 10.15 0.60 -12.72
C ILE A 26 11.02 1.44 -13.66
N GLN A 27 11.14 2.75 -13.40
CA GLN A 27 11.95 3.64 -14.22
C GLN A 27 13.44 3.24 -14.20
N GLN A 28 13.98 2.91 -13.02
CA GLN A 28 15.34 2.37 -12.88
C GLN A 28 15.45 1.00 -13.58
N GLY A 29 14.41 0.16 -13.50
CA GLY A 29 14.28 -1.10 -14.23
C GLY A 29 14.40 -0.94 -15.76
N ILE A 30 13.72 0.06 -16.32
CA ILE A 30 13.75 0.38 -17.76
C ILE A 30 15.13 0.92 -18.17
N LEU A 31 15.73 1.77 -17.34
CA LEU A 31 17.08 2.32 -17.56
C LEU A 31 18.19 1.27 -17.36
N ARG A 32 17.86 0.09 -16.80
CA ARG A 32 18.80 -1.01 -16.48
C ARG A 32 19.96 -0.58 -15.57
N GLU A 33 19.81 0.53 -14.85
CA GLU A 33 20.78 0.99 -13.87
C GLU A 33 20.33 0.58 -12.47
N HIS A 34 21.23 -0.08 -11.73
CA HIS A 34 21.10 -0.39 -10.30
C HIS A 34 19.76 -1.03 -9.86
N VAL A 35 19.05 -1.70 -10.78
CA VAL A 35 17.69 -2.24 -10.57
C VAL A 35 17.60 -3.11 -9.32
N PHE A 36 18.53 -4.05 -9.16
CA PHE A 36 18.57 -4.95 -8.01
C PHE A 36 18.82 -4.21 -6.71
N LEU A 37 19.66 -3.17 -6.71
CA LEU A 37 19.98 -2.40 -5.52
C LEU A 37 18.76 -1.58 -5.09
N VAL A 38 18.14 -0.85 -6.01
CA VAL A 38 16.93 -0.06 -5.76
C VAL A 38 15.78 -0.94 -5.27
N ALA A 39 15.53 -2.07 -5.95
CA ALA A 39 14.49 -3.02 -5.54
C ALA A 39 14.77 -3.65 -4.17
N SER A 40 16.02 -4.02 -3.87
CA SER A 40 16.39 -4.60 -2.57
C SER A 40 16.20 -3.61 -1.42
N VAL A 41 16.55 -2.35 -1.61
CA VAL A 41 16.36 -1.31 -0.60
C VAL A 41 14.87 -1.03 -0.38
N CYS A 42 14.10 -0.91 -1.46
CA CYS A 42 12.65 -0.68 -1.37
C CYS A 42 11.95 -1.83 -0.63
N THR A 43 12.23 -3.08 -1.02
CA THR A 43 11.65 -4.26 -0.37
C THR A 43 12.06 -4.41 1.09
N LEU A 44 13.31 -4.06 1.45
CA LEU A 44 13.75 -4.02 2.85
C LEU A 44 12.99 -2.97 3.65
N VAL A 45 12.82 -1.77 3.11
CA VAL A 45 12.07 -0.69 3.77
C VAL A 45 10.61 -1.09 3.96
N ASP A 46 9.96 -1.65 2.94
CA ASP A 46 8.58 -2.12 3.02
C ASP A 46 8.44 -3.24 4.05
N ALA A 47 9.35 -4.21 4.06
CA ALA A 47 9.34 -5.29 5.04
C ALA A 47 9.51 -4.78 6.48
N ILE A 48 10.40 -3.79 6.68
CA ILE A 48 10.60 -3.15 7.99
C ILE A 48 9.33 -2.39 8.38
N LEU A 49 8.77 -1.55 7.52
CA LEU A 49 7.57 -0.76 7.84
C LEU A 49 6.35 -1.65 8.10
N ILE A 50 6.16 -2.71 7.30
CA ILE A 50 5.08 -3.69 7.51
C ILE A 50 5.27 -4.42 8.83
N SER A 51 6.48 -4.90 9.13
CA SER A 51 6.75 -5.61 10.38
C SER A 51 6.59 -4.70 11.59
N LEU A 52 7.04 -3.44 11.51
CA LEU A 52 6.88 -2.45 12.58
C LEU A 52 5.42 -2.07 12.79
N GLY A 53 4.68 -1.87 11.69
CA GLY A 53 3.24 -1.60 11.71
C GLY A 53 2.45 -2.77 12.28
N ALA A 54 2.75 -4.00 11.85
CA ALA A 54 2.10 -5.21 12.33
C ALA A 54 2.44 -5.52 13.79
N ALA A 55 3.70 -5.38 14.21
CA ALA A 55 4.08 -5.57 15.61
C ALA A 55 3.52 -4.46 16.51
N GLY A 56 3.54 -3.21 16.05
CA GLY A 56 3.03 -2.05 16.80
C GLY A 56 1.51 -2.07 16.93
N ILE A 57 0.79 -2.00 15.81
CA ILE A 57 -0.68 -1.99 15.81
C ILE A 57 -1.22 -3.34 16.32
N GLY A 58 -0.60 -4.46 15.94
CA GLY A 58 -1.02 -5.79 16.41
C GLY A 58 -0.90 -5.95 17.93
N SER A 59 0.18 -5.45 18.55
CA SER A 59 0.30 -5.48 20.02
C SER A 59 -0.69 -4.54 20.71
N LEU A 60 -0.94 -3.35 20.14
CA LEU A 60 -1.96 -2.42 20.63
C LEU A 60 -3.37 -3.03 20.58
N ILE A 61 -3.72 -3.68 19.46
CA ILE A 61 -4.99 -4.39 19.30
C ILE A 61 -5.10 -5.57 20.27
N ALA A 62 -4.01 -6.31 20.50
CA ALA A 62 -4.01 -7.45 21.41
C ALA A 62 -4.21 -7.05 22.89
N THR A 63 -3.75 -5.85 23.26
CA THR A 63 -3.82 -5.36 24.64
C THR A 63 -5.15 -4.70 24.97
N ASN A 64 -5.86 -4.16 23.98
CA ASN A 64 -7.11 -3.42 24.19
C ASN A 64 -8.32 -4.14 23.57
N GLU A 65 -9.25 -4.58 24.43
CA GLU A 65 -10.41 -5.39 24.05
C GLU A 65 -11.38 -4.67 23.09
N THR A 66 -11.57 -3.35 23.23
CA THR A 66 -12.42 -2.58 22.30
C THR A 66 -11.80 -2.46 20.91
N LEU A 67 -10.48 -2.23 20.80
CA LEU A 67 -9.80 -2.21 19.51
C LEU A 67 -9.85 -3.57 18.81
N ARG A 68 -9.68 -4.66 19.57
CA ARG A 68 -9.81 -6.03 19.07
C ARG A 68 -11.20 -6.30 18.51
N PHE A 69 -12.25 -5.88 19.22
CA PHE A 69 -13.62 -6.02 18.77
C PHE A 69 -13.88 -5.21 17.49
N MET A 70 -13.44 -3.95 17.42
CA MET A 70 -13.58 -3.12 16.21
C MET A 70 -12.83 -3.72 15.01
N ALA A 71 -11.61 -4.21 15.21
CA ALA A 71 -10.81 -4.83 14.16
C ALA A 71 -11.48 -6.10 13.60
N LEU A 72 -12.07 -6.93 14.47
CA LEU A 72 -12.83 -8.13 14.08
C LEU A 72 -14.04 -7.77 13.21
N TRP A 73 -14.89 -6.85 13.67
CA TRP A 73 -16.08 -6.44 12.92
C TRP A 73 -15.73 -5.73 11.61
N GLY A 74 -14.67 -4.91 11.61
CA GLY A 74 -14.13 -4.31 10.40
C GLY A 74 -13.66 -5.36 9.38
N GLY A 75 -12.97 -6.40 9.83
CA GLY A 75 -12.56 -7.53 8.99
C GLY A 75 -13.74 -8.31 8.41
N ILE A 76 -14.78 -8.56 9.22
CA ILE A 76 -16.03 -9.22 8.77
C ILE A 76 -16.72 -8.37 7.68
N LEU A 77 -16.86 -7.06 7.92
CA LEU A 77 -17.49 -6.16 6.94
C LEU A 77 -16.70 -6.12 5.62
N PHE A 78 -15.38 -6.07 5.70
CA PHE A 78 -14.50 -6.09 4.53
C PHE A 78 -14.67 -7.39 3.71
N LEU A 79 -14.66 -8.55 4.37
CA LEU A 79 -14.85 -9.85 3.71
C LEU A 79 -16.25 -10.03 3.11
N LEU A 80 -17.27 -9.38 3.66
CA LEU A 80 -18.62 -9.40 3.10
C LEU A 80 -18.77 -8.46 1.89
N GLY A 81 -17.96 -7.39 1.83
CA GLY A 81 -18.00 -6.41 0.75
C GLY A 81 -17.03 -6.70 -0.40
N TYR A 82 -16.00 -7.51 -0.16
CA TYR A 82 -15.05 -8.01 -1.15
C TYR A 82 -15.64 -9.20 -1.93
#